data_AF-A0A9P7XRN7-F1
#
_entry.id   AF-A0A9P7XRN7-F1
#
_cell.length_a   1.000
_cell.length_b   1.000
_cell.length_c   1.000
_cell.angle_alpha   90.00
_cell.angle_beta   90.00
_cell.angle_gamma   90.00
#
_symmetry.space_group_name_H-M   'P 1'
#
loop_
_entity.id
_entity.type
_entity.pdbx_description
1 polymer ?
#
loop_
_entity_poly.entity_id
_entity_poly.type
_entity_poly.pdbx_seq_one_letter_code
_entity_poly.pdbx_strand_id
1 'polypeptide(L)'
;MDYPWDMSDIFAVYKDLLASDEGDILVKLKDGKQLKIISFLVKKRSSVFKTMLESSMQEAATGVVDLSTQYSLEAFREFMAYIYYNKPYTGSYLPVLFEILSIADYYEVDAYRTYISDRIIALITNVPICLMIASEALKHGTLTDEIYAKCLKLLMEALEPGRSECYDIHSGDTQAWCCSGHSTKNKATSRTLKPGFYTMNGQVACIDATIRYAVFSKGYTERCCIHRTKQSAPLTIGELPAFIVDDVKSAMTDDDKYESDTSY
;
A
#
# COMPACT_ATOMS: atom_id res chain seq x y z
N MET A 1 -16.47 30.69 -30.07
CA MET A 1 -17.72 30.49 -29.31
C MET A 1 -17.29 30.40 -27.87
N ASP A 2 -17.36 31.52 -27.15
CA ASP A 2 -17.13 31.53 -25.70
C ASP A 2 -18.38 30.96 -25.05
N TYR A 3 -18.26 29.77 -24.46
CA TYR A 3 -19.33 29.23 -23.65
C TYR A 3 -19.36 30.00 -22.33
N PRO A 4 -20.53 30.50 -21.90
CA PRO A 4 -20.65 31.33 -20.68
C PRO A 4 -20.58 30.51 -19.38
N TRP A 5 -20.20 29.23 -19.45
CA TRP A 5 -20.17 28.32 -18.31
C TRP A 5 -18.73 28.03 -17.93
N ASP A 6 -18.41 28.22 -16.65
CA ASP A 6 -17.11 27.83 -16.10
C ASP A 6 -17.04 26.30 -16.04
N MET A 7 -15.90 25.73 -16.44
CA MET A 7 -15.65 24.29 -16.31
C MET A 7 -15.68 23.85 -14.83
N SER A 8 -15.42 24.77 -13.89
CA SER A 8 -15.60 24.51 -12.45
C SER A 8 -17.02 24.08 -12.08
N ASP A 9 -18.04 24.64 -12.75
CA ASP A 9 -19.44 24.37 -12.44
C ASP A 9 -19.82 22.94 -12.82
N ILE A 10 -19.24 22.43 -13.91
CA ILE A 10 -19.46 21.05 -14.36
C ILE A 10 -18.85 20.04 -13.37
N PHE A 11 -17.65 20.33 -12.84
CA PHE A 11 -17.03 19.47 -11.82
C PHE A 11 -17.84 19.45 -10.53
N ALA A 12 -18.40 20.60 -10.12
CA ALA A 12 -19.31 20.67 -8.97
C ALA A 12 -20.54 19.79 -9.19
N VAL A 13 -21.18 19.87 -10.36
CA VAL A 13 -22.34 19.03 -10.69
C VAL A 13 -22.00 17.54 -10.63
N TYR A 14 -20.87 17.10 -11.21
CA TYR A 14 -20.49 15.68 -11.14
C TYR A 14 -20.17 15.21 -9.72
N LYS A 15 -19.56 16.08 -8.91
CA LYS A 15 -19.31 15.79 -7.50
C LYS A 15 -20.62 15.63 -6.73
N ASP A 16 -21.58 16.51 -6.96
CA ASP A 16 -22.91 16.46 -6.34
C ASP A 16 -23.70 15.24 -6.80
N LEU A 17 -23.58 14.84 -8.08
CA LEU A 17 -24.20 13.60 -8.60
C LEU A 17 -23.63 12.35 -7.93
N LEU A 18 -22.33 12.29 -7.64
CA LEU A 18 -21.76 11.17 -6.88
C LEU A 18 -22.22 11.20 -5.41
N ALA A 19 -22.34 12.41 -4.84
CA ALA A 19 -22.72 12.60 -3.45
C ALA A 19 -24.22 12.33 -3.19
N SER A 20 -25.08 12.51 -4.21
CA SER A 20 -26.52 12.33 -4.08
C SER A 20 -26.92 10.88 -3.80
N ASP A 21 -26.12 9.90 -4.24
CA ASP A 21 -26.43 8.48 -4.09
C ASP A 21 -27.78 8.10 -4.77
N GLU A 22 -28.10 8.75 -5.89
CA GLU A 22 -29.38 8.59 -6.62
C GLU A 22 -29.25 7.87 -7.98
N GLY A 23 -28.16 7.12 -8.20
CA GLY A 23 -27.91 6.38 -9.44
C GLY A 23 -28.88 5.23 -9.73
N ASP A 24 -28.87 4.76 -10.99
CA ASP A 24 -29.68 3.64 -11.49
C ASP A 24 -29.06 2.26 -11.23
N ILE A 25 -27.79 2.19 -10.82
CA ILE A 25 -27.10 0.95 -10.46
C ILE A 25 -26.80 0.95 -8.98
N LEU A 26 -27.20 -0.10 -8.26
CA LEU A 26 -26.86 -0.33 -6.87
C LEU A 26 -25.61 -1.21 -6.78
N VAL A 27 -24.55 -0.69 -6.18
CA VAL A 27 -23.34 -1.46 -5.86
C VAL A 27 -23.38 -1.87 -4.39
N LYS A 28 -23.29 -3.17 -4.12
CA LYS A 28 -23.13 -3.72 -2.76
C LYS A 28 -21.65 -3.91 -2.47
N LEU A 29 -21.21 -3.47 -1.29
CA LEU A 29 -19.81 -3.41 -0.87
C LEU A 29 -19.62 -4.16 0.45
N LYS A 30 -18.38 -4.27 0.93
CA LYS A 30 -18.06 -4.92 2.21
C LYS A 30 -18.90 -4.35 3.36
N ASP A 31 -19.10 -5.18 4.38
CA ASP A 31 -19.82 -4.84 5.61
C ASP A 31 -21.27 -4.37 5.38
N GLY A 32 -21.90 -4.85 4.30
CA GLY A 32 -23.28 -4.50 3.96
C GLY A 32 -23.46 -3.04 3.53
N LYS A 33 -22.36 -2.32 3.23
CA LYS A 33 -22.43 -0.98 2.68
C LYS A 33 -22.89 -1.02 1.23
N GLN A 34 -23.45 0.07 0.75
CA GLN A 34 -23.94 0.19 -0.61
C GLN A 34 -23.75 1.60 -1.14
N LEU A 35 -23.68 1.73 -2.46
CA LEU A 35 -23.57 2.98 -3.18
C LEU A 35 -24.35 2.87 -4.50
N LYS A 36 -25.21 3.83 -4.79
CA LYS A 36 -25.87 3.97 -6.08
C LYS A 36 -25.05 4.85 -7.01
N ILE A 37 -24.88 4.39 -8.24
CA ILE A 37 -24.08 5.05 -9.27
C ILE A 37 -24.88 5.16 -10.58
N ILE A 38 -24.57 6.18 -11.36
CA ILE A 38 -25.18 6.45 -12.66
C ILE A 38 -24.47 5.61 -13.74
N SER A 39 -25.20 4.65 -14.32
CA SER A 39 -24.67 3.72 -15.33
C SER A 39 -24.03 4.45 -16.51
N PHE A 40 -24.66 5.52 -16.99
CA PHE A 40 -24.17 6.28 -18.14
C PHE A 40 -22.72 6.75 -17.95
N LEU A 41 -22.37 7.25 -16.77
CA LEU A 41 -21.03 7.77 -16.50
C LEU A 41 -20.00 6.64 -16.42
N VAL A 42 -20.31 5.56 -15.71
CA VAL A 42 -19.37 4.44 -15.54
C VAL A 42 -19.14 3.67 -16.85
N LYS A 43 -20.18 3.46 -17.66
CA LYS A 43 -20.05 2.83 -18.99
C LYS A 43 -19.19 3.63 -19.96
N LYS A 44 -19.15 4.96 -19.81
CA LYS A 44 -18.30 5.82 -20.65
C LYS A 44 -16.83 5.76 -20.27
N ARG A 45 -16.51 5.33 -19.04
CA ARG A 45 -15.15 5.37 -18.48
C ARG A 45 -14.53 3.98 -18.25
N SER A 46 -15.32 2.92 -18.30
CA SER A 46 -14.86 1.55 -18.12
C SER A 46 -15.54 0.61 -19.13
N SER A 47 -14.72 -0.08 -19.92
CA SER A 47 -15.12 -1.17 -20.83
C SER A 47 -15.82 -2.30 -20.10
N VAL A 48 -15.36 -2.62 -18.88
CA VAL A 48 -15.93 -3.66 -18.02
C VAL A 48 -17.33 -3.28 -17.58
N PHE A 49 -17.53 -2.07 -17.05
CA PHE A 49 -18.88 -1.60 -16.71
C PHE A 49 -19.79 -1.55 -17.94
N LYS A 50 -19.27 -1.09 -19.09
CA LYS A 50 -20.02 -1.06 -20.34
C LYS A 50 -20.51 -2.46 -20.72
N THR A 51 -19.60 -3.43 -20.76
CA THR A 51 -19.91 -4.81 -21.13
C THR A 51 -20.87 -5.45 -20.12
N MET A 52 -20.61 -5.28 -18.82
CA MET A 52 -21.43 -5.81 -17.73
C MET A 52 -22.88 -5.28 -17.80
N LEU A 53 -23.07 -4.00 -18.10
CA LEU A 53 -24.39 -3.35 -18.07
C LEU A 53 -25.12 -3.33 -19.43
N GLU A 54 -24.44 -3.65 -20.53
CA GLU A 54 -25.06 -3.75 -21.88
C GLU A 54 -25.23 -5.20 -22.35
N SER A 55 -24.69 -6.17 -21.61
CA SER A 55 -24.84 -7.60 -21.89
C SER A 55 -26.13 -8.18 -21.29
N SER A 56 -26.44 -9.44 -21.63
CA SER A 56 -27.54 -10.19 -21.02
C SER A 56 -27.19 -10.80 -19.65
N MET A 57 -26.27 -10.19 -18.91
CA MET A 57 -25.87 -10.66 -17.58
C MET A 57 -26.87 -10.23 -16.50
N GLN A 58 -26.79 -10.84 -15.32
CA GLN A 58 -27.72 -10.60 -14.22
C GLN A 58 -27.67 -9.14 -13.75
N GLU A 59 -26.49 -8.53 -13.78
CA GLU A 59 -26.23 -7.15 -13.39
C GLU A 59 -27.03 -6.19 -14.28
N ALA A 60 -27.06 -6.41 -15.59
CA ALA A 60 -27.86 -5.60 -16.52
C ALA A 60 -29.37 -5.74 -16.28
N ALA A 61 -29.84 -6.94 -15.93
CA ALA A 61 -31.25 -7.20 -15.67
C ALA A 61 -31.74 -6.65 -14.32
N THR A 62 -30.87 -6.69 -13.30
CA THR A 62 -31.22 -6.32 -11.92
C THR A 62 -30.82 -4.90 -11.55
N GLY A 63 -29.86 -4.30 -12.26
CA GLY A 63 -29.24 -3.03 -11.87
C GLY A 63 -28.42 -3.16 -10.59
N VAL A 64 -27.99 -4.37 -10.21
CA VAL A 64 -27.23 -4.62 -8.98
C VAL A 64 -25.86 -5.22 -9.32
N VAL A 65 -24.79 -4.59 -8.82
CA VAL A 65 -23.42 -5.11 -8.88
C VAL A 65 -23.00 -5.52 -7.47
N ASP A 66 -22.68 -6.78 -7.27
CA ASP A 66 -22.35 -7.32 -5.94
C ASP A 66 -20.83 -7.48 -5.75
N LEU A 67 -20.24 -6.58 -4.96
CA LEU A 67 -18.83 -6.55 -4.56
C LEU A 67 -18.69 -6.73 -3.04
N SER A 68 -19.67 -7.34 -2.39
CA SER A 68 -19.78 -7.42 -0.92
C SER A 68 -18.61 -8.11 -0.21
N THR A 69 -17.79 -8.86 -0.94
CA THR A 69 -16.61 -9.55 -0.40
C THR A 69 -15.28 -8.90 -0.77
N GLN A 70 -15.28 -7.91 -1.66
CA GLN A 70 -14.06 -7.49 -2.36
C GLN A 70 -13.55 -6.12 -1.92
N TYR A 71 -14.41 -5.12 -1.80
CA TYR A 71 -13.98 -3.73 -1.66
C TYR A 71 -14.72 -2.97 -0.55
N SER A 72 -13.99 -2.11 0.14
CA SER A 72 -14.54 -1.16 1.11
C SER A 72 -15.30 -0.02 0.43
N LEU A 73 -16.22 0.61 1.17
CA LEU A 73 -16.93 1.80 0.68
C LEU A 73 -15.99 2.96 0.39
N GLU A 74 -14.94 3.12 1.20
CA GLU A 74 -13.97 4.20 1.06
C GLU A 74 -13.20 4.08 -0.26
N ALA A 75 -12.53 2.95 -0.50
CA ALA A 75 -11.77 2.73 -1.73
C ALA A 75 -12.67 2.84 -2.99
N PHE A 76 -13.87 2.25 -2.93
CA PHE A 76 -14.79 2.31 -4.06
C PHE A 76 -15.32 3.72 -4.34
N ARG A 77 -15.58 4.53 -3.30
CA ARG A 77 -16.01 5.92 -3.46
C ARG A 77 -14.91 6.79 -4.05
N GLU A 78 -13.65 6.61 -3.66
CA GLU A 78 -12.51 7.32 -4.24
C GLU A 78 -12.25 6.90 -5.70
N PHE A 79 -12.45 5.62 -6.03
CA PHE A 79 -12.47 5.17 -7.42
C PHE A 79 -13.60 5.85 -8.23
N MET A 80 -14.81 5.95 -7.68
CA MET A 80 -15.92 6.63 -8.35
C MET A 80 -15.70 8.14 -8.50
N ALA A 81 -15.01 8.79 -7.56
CA ALA A 81 -14.63 10.20 -7.69
C ALA A 81 -13.75 10.45 -8.92
N TYR A 82 -12.81 9.53 -9.19
CA TYR A 82 -12.03 9.58 -10.41
C TYR A 82 -12.89 9.36 -11.66
N ILE A 83 -13.83 8.41 -11.63
CA ILE A 83 -14.70 8.11 -12.78
C ILE A 83 -15.62 9.30 -13.13
N TYR A 84 -16.21 9.95 -12.13
CA TYR A 84 -17.18 11.02 -12.36
C TYR A 84 -16.50 12.32 -12.77
N TYR A 85 -15.43 12.70 -12.07
CA TYR A 85 -14.85 14.03 -12.20
C TYR A 85 -13.32 14.05 -12.18
N ASN A 86 -12.67 12.93 -12.51
CA ASN A 86 -11.21 12.80 -12.61
C ASN A 86 -10.44 13.25 -11.36
N LYS A 87 -11.05 13.19 -10.17
CA LYS A 87 -10.35 13.52 -8.92
C LYS A 87 -9.39 12.39 -8.56
N PRO A 88 -8.08 12.64 -8.50
CA PRO A 88 -7.13 11.64 -8.04
C PRO A 88 -7.21 11.48 -6.52
N TYR A 89 -7.03 10.25 -6.02
CA TYR A 89 -6.84 10.02 -4.60
C TYR A 89 -5.49 10.59 -4.14
N THR A 90 -5.51 11.33 -3.04
CA THR A 90 -4.33 11.99 -2.45
C THR A 90 -3.94 11.44 -1.08
N GLY A 91 -4.72 10.51 -0.51
CA GLY A 91 -4.35 9.87 0.75
C GLY A 91 -3.11 8.96 0.63
N SER A 92 -2.57 8.58 1.77
CA SER A 92 -1.39 7.71 1.93
C SER A 92 -1.71 6.38 2.61
N TYR A 93 -2.98 6.11 2.93
CA TYR A 93 -3.37 4.88 3.61
C TYR A 93 -3.26 3.67 2.68
N LEU A 94 -2.23 2.83 2.91
CA LEU A 94 -1.87 1.73 2.01
C LEU A 94 -3.02 0.76 1.70
N PRO A 95 -3.83 0.27 2.66
CA PRO A 95 -4.93 -0.63 2.34
C PRO A 95 -5.92 -0.04 1.33
N VAL A 96 -6.23 1.25 1.44
CA VAL A 96 -7.11 1.93 0.47
C VAL A 96 -6.41 2.09 -0.88
N LEU A 97 -5.13 2.46 -0.92
CA LEU A 97 -4.37 2.54 -2.18
C LEU A 97 -4.36 1.22 -2.95
N PHE A 98 -4.08 0.11 -2.27
CA PHE A 98 -4.06 -1.22 -2.88
C PHE A 98 -5.47 -1.71 -3.27
N GLU A 99 -6.51 -1.39 -2.49
CA GLU A 99 -7.89 -1.65 -2.92
C GLU A 99 -8.24 -0.83 -4.17
N ILE A 100 -7.93 0.48 -4.22
CA ILE A 100 -8.17 1.31 -5.41
C ILE A 100 -7.40 0.77 -6.62
N LEU A 101 -6.13 0.36 -6.44
CA LEU A 101 -5.34 -0.25 -7.51
C LEU A 101 -6.02 -1.50 -8.07
N SER A 102 -6.52 -2.36 -7.19
CA SER A 102 -7.25 -3.57 -7.57
C SER A 102 -8.56 -3.25 -8.30
N ILE A 103 -9.32 -2.25 -7.84
CA ILE A 103 -10.56 -1.82 -8.50
C ILE A 103 -10.25 -1.25 -9.89
N ALA A 104 -9.23 -0.39 -10.01
CA ALA A 104 -8.85 0.24 -11.26
C ALA A 104 -8.36 -0.77 -12.30
N ASP A 105 -7.64 -1.80 -11.86
CA ASP A 105 -7.26 -2.93 -12.73
C ASP A 105 -8.47 -3.76 -13.15
N TYR A 106 -9.31 -4.17 -12.19
CA TYR A 106 -10.49 -5.00 -12.46
C TYR A 106 -11.47 -4.34 -13.43
N TYR A 107 -11.65 -3.01 -13.33
CA TYR A 107 -12.54 -2.25 -14.22
C TYR A 107 -11.84 -1.64 -15.44
N GLU A 108 -10.58 -2.02 -15.71
CA GLU A 108 -9.79 -1.60 -16.88
C GLU A 108 -9.68 -0.07 -17.03
N VAL A 109 -9.45 0.63 -15.92
CA VAL A 109 -9.24 2.09 -15.90
C VAL A 109 -7.74 2.38 -15.85
N ASP A 110 -7.05 2.04 -16.94
CA ASP A 110 -5.59 1.98 -17.04
C ASP A 110 -4.88 3.26 -16.54
N ALA A 111 -5.36 4.44 -16.94
CA ALA A 111 -4.76 5.70 -16.53
C ALA A 111 -4.77 5.89 -15.00
N TYR A 112 -5.84 5.43 -14.33
CA TYR A 112 -5.92 5.51 -12.87
C TYR A 112 -5.11 4.41 -12.19
N ARG A 113 -5.10 3.20 -12.77
CA ARG A 113 -4.23 2.11 -12.31
C ARG A 113 -2.77 2.56 -12.29
N THR A 114 -2.28 3.14 -13.38
CA THR A 114 -0.91 3.68 -13.46
C THR A 114 -0.68 4.79 -12.43
N TYR A 115 -1.59 5.76 -12.32
CA TYR A 115 -1.48 6.83 -11.32
C TYR A 115 -1.35 6.29 -9.88
N ILE A 116 -2.17 5.30 -9.51
CA ILE A 116 -2.14 4.72 -8.15
C ILE A 116 -0.87 3.89 -7.94
N SER A 117 -0.43 3.11 -8.93
CA SER A 117 0.85 2.38 -8.86
C SER A 117 2.03 3.34 -8.65
N ASP A 118 2.11 4.42 -9.44
CA ASP A 118 3.16 5.43 -9.31
C ASP A 118 3.11 6.09 -7.93
N ARG A 119 1.91 6.35 -7.40
CA ARG A 119 1.75 6.91 -6.06
C ARG A 119 2.22 5.94 -4.98
N ILE A 120 1.91 4.65 -5.07
CA ILE A 120 2.42 3.63 -4.12
C ILE A 120 3.95 3.56 -4.21
N ILE A 121 4.52 3.58 -5.42
CA ILE A 121 5.97 3.56 -5.61
C ILE A 121 6.63 4.81 -5.00
N ALA A 122 6.01 5.98 -5.13
CA ALA A 122 6.50 7.23 -4.55
C ALA A 122 6.52 7.21 -3.01
N LEU A 123 5.70 6.37 -2.36
CA LEU A 123 5.74 6.18 -0.91
C LEU A 123 6.93 5.34 -0.43
N ILE A 124 7.64 4.66 -1.33
CA ILE A 124 8.82 3.84 -0.99
C ILE A 124 10.01 4.77 -0.72
N THR A 125 10.05 5.37 0.48
CA THR A 125 11.07 6.36 0.87
C THR A 125 12.17 5.81 1.76
N ASN A 126 11.88 4.76 2.54
CA ASN A 126 12.82 4.12 3.45
C ASN A 126 12.52 2.61 3.62
N VAL A 127 13.40 1.88 4.29
CA VAL A 127 13.26 0.41 4.45
C VAL A 127 12.01 0.02 5.26
N PRO A 128 11.67 0.65 6.40
CA PRO A 128 10.45 0.31 7.13
C PRO A 128 9.18 0.41 6.27
N ILE A 129 8.98 1.52 5.55
CA ILE A 129 7.82 1.71 4.67
C ILE A 129 7.89 0.73 3.49
N CYS A 130 9.06 0.53 2.91
CA CYS A 130 9.29 -0.44 1.83
C CYS A 130 8.84 -1.85 2.23
N LEU A 131 9.10 -2.29 3.47
CA LEU A 131 8.69 -3.61 3.95
C LEU A 131 7.18 -3.72 4.12
N MET A 132 6.52 -2.67 4.61
CA MET A 132 5.06 -2.62 4.71
C MET A 132 4.43 -2.72 3.32
N ILE A 133 4.93 -1.95 2.35
CA ILE A 133 4.46 -1.96 0.96
C ILE A 133 4.72 -3.33 0.31
N ALA A 134 5.91 -3.90 0.47
CA ALA A 134 6.24 -5.21 -0.07
C ALA A 134 5.33 -6.32 0.48
N SER A 135 5.04 -6.28 1.79
CA SER A 135 4.12 -7.19 2.46
C SER A 135 2.71 -7.08 1.90
N GLU A 136 2.22 -5.86 1.66
CA GLU A 136 0.90 -5.65 1.08
C GLU A 136 0.85 -6.11 -0.37
N ALA A 137 1.83 -5.72 -1.19
CA ALA A 137 1.96 -6.12 -2.60
C ALA A 137 1.88 -7.65 -2.78
N LEU A 138 2.55 -8.43 -1.94
CA LEU A 138 2.49 -9.90 -2.00
C LEU A 138 1.06 -10.48 -1.94
N LYS A 139 0.11 -9.79 -1.29
CA LYS A 139 -1.30 -10.23 -1.22
C LYS A 139 -2.04 -10.07 -2.56
N HIS A 140 -1.57 -9.18 -3.42
CA HIS A 140 -2.18 -8.84 -4.70
C HIS A 140 -1.51 -9.53 -5.91
N GLY A 141 -0.42 -10.28 -5.68
CA GLY A 141 0.25 -11.07 -6.72
C GLY A 141 0.72 -10.21 -7.90
N THR A 142 0.47 -10.71 -9.12
CA THR A 142 1.03 -10.15 -10.37
C THR A 142 0.62 -8.71 -10.64
N LEU A 143 -0.51 -8.25 -10.08
CA LEU A 143 -0.94 -6.84 -10.16
C LEU A 143 0.14 -5.87 -9.64
N THR A 144 0.97 -6.33 -8.71
CA THR A 144 1.91 -5.49 -7.96
C THR A 144 3.36 -5.89 -8.18
N ASP A 145 3.67 -6.68 -9.21
CA ASP A 145 5.03 -7.16 -9.49
C ASP A 145 6.04 -6.01 -9.62
N GLU A 146 5.67 -4.90 -10.26
CA GLU A 146 6.54 -3.74 -10.38
C GLU A 146 6.80 -3.07 -9.03
N ILE A 147 5.74 -2.87 -8.24
CA ILE A 147 5.84 -2.30 -6.88
C ILE A 147 6.75 -3.17 -6.02
N TYR A 148 6.55 -4.49 -6.07
CA TYR A 148 7.35 -5.45 -5.33
C TYR A 148 8.81 -5.48 -5.80
N ALA A 149 9.06 -5.41 -7.12
CA ALA A 149 10.40 -5.33 -7.67
C ALA A 149 11.14 -4.05 -7.24
N LYS A 150 10.44 -2.91 -7.18
CA LYS A 150 11.00 -1.66 -6.64
C LYS A 150 11.36 -1.79 -5.17
N CYS A 151 10.49 -2.41 -4.37
CA CYS A 151 10.78 -2.70 -2.96
C CYS A 151 12.04 -3.57 -2.82
N LEU A 152 12.12 -4.67 -3.56
CA LEU A 152 13.28 -5.56 -3.54
C LEU A 152 14.58 -4.85 -3.92
N LYS A 153 14.53 -3.98 -4.93
CA LYS A 153 15.70 -3.20 -5.34
C LYS A 153 16.20 -2.31 -4.20
N LEU A 154 15.33 -1.54 -3.56
CA LEU A 154 15.70 -0.69 -2.43
C LEU A 154 16.28 -1.51 -1.28
N LEU A 155 15.64 -2.64 -0.95
CA LEU A 155 16.14 -3.56 0.07
C LEU A 155 17.53 -4.06 -0.29
N MET A 156 17.78 -4.50 -1.52
CA MET A 156 19.10 -4.97 -1.93
C MET A 156 20.17 -3.86 -1.84
N GLU A 157 19.85 -2.64 -2.28
CA GLU A 157 20.76 -1.48 -2.20
C GLU A 157 21.09 -1.09 -0.76
N ALA A 158 20.13 -1.21 0.16
CA ALA A 158 20.36 -0.99 1.59
C ALA A 158 21.34 -2.03 2.20
N LEU A 159 21.49 -3.18 1.54
CA LEU A 159 22.21 -4.36 2.03
C LEU A 159 23.53 -4.62 1.30
N GLU A 160 23.94 -3.78 0.36
CA GLU A 160 25.15 -4.00 -0.44
C GLU A 160 26.42 -4.13 0.42
N PRO A 161 27.26 -5.15 0.14
CA PRO A 161 28.47 -5.42 0.92
C PRO A 161 29.48 -4.28 0.77
N GLY A 162 29.80 -3.64 1.89
CA GLY A 162 30.61 -2.42 1.96
C GLY A 162 30.09 -1.44 3.01
N ARG A 163 28.80 -1.53 3.36
CA ARG A 163 28.25 -0.90 4.56
C ARG A 163 28.63 -1.73 5.79
N SER A 164 29.54 -1.22 6.61
CA SER A 164 30.02 -1.89 7.84
C SER A 164 29.04 -1.82 9.01
N GLU A 165 27.80 -1.45 8.73
CA GLU A 165 26.80 -1.07 9.71
C GLU A 165 25.65 -2.09 9.66
N CYS A 166 25.29 -2.63 10.82
CA CYS A 166 24.11 -3.45 10.96
C CYS A 166 22.89 -2.53 10.80
N TYR A 167 21.97 -2.89 9.91
CA TYR A 167 20.70 -2.18 9.75
C TYR A 167 19.69 -2.77 10.74
N ASP A 168 19.22 -1.96 11.68
CA ASP A 168 18.12 -2.37 12.57
C ASP A 168 16.79 -1.96 11.93
N ILE A 169 16.02 -2.97 11.53
CA ILE A 169 14.75 -2.85 10.81
C ILE A 169 13.63 -2.19 11.64
N HIS A 170 13.74 -2.19 12.97
CA HIS A 170 12.73 -1.60 13.87
C HIS A 170 13.02 -0.13 14.17
N SER A 171 14.29 0.24 14.27
CA SER A 171 14.70 1.64 14.56
C SER A 171 15.07 2.45 13.32
N GLY A 172 15.34 1.81 12.18
CA GLY A 172 15.84 2.46 10.98
C GLY A 172 17.30 2.93 11.07
N ASP A 173 17.94 2.71 12.22
CA ASP A 173 19.30 3.12 12.51
C ASP A 173 20.32 2.19 11.85
N THR A 174 21.38 2.78 11.30
CA THR A 174 22.59 2.05 10.93
C THR A 174 23.59 2.16 12.08
N GLN A 175 23.98 1.02 12.68
CA GLN A 175 25.03 1.01 13.70
C GLN A 175 26.26 0.27 13.22
N ALA A 176 27.41 0.95 13.29
CA ALA A 176 28.72 0.35 13.14
C ALA A 176 28.88 -0.78 14.17
N TRP A 177 28.90 -2.03 13.69
CA TRP A 177 29.25 -3.23 14.46
C TRP A 177 28.33 -3.60 15.64
N CYS A 178 27.10 -4.07 15.37
CA CYS A 178 26.32 -4.84 16.35
C CYS A 178 26.98 -6.22 16.71
N CYS A 179 28.09 -6.62 16.07
CA CYS A 179 28.72 -7.93 16.25
C CYS A 179 30.24 -7.89 16.52
N SER A 180 30.80 -6.79 17.02
CA SER A 180 32.24 -6.70 17.36
C SER A 180 32.69 -7.61 18.53
N GLY A 181 31.75 -8.23 19.27
CA GLY A 181 32.06 -9.07 20.43
C GLY A 181 32.39 -10.55 20.18
N HIS A 182 32.14 -11.10 18.98
CA HIS A 182 32.23 -12.57 18.77
C HIS A 182 33.52 -13.08 18.10
N SER A 183 34.51 -12.21 17.87
CA SER A 183 35.63 -12.57 16.99
C SER A 183 36.81 -13.34 17.62
N THR A 184 36.98 -13.51 18.94
CA THR A 184 38.31 -13.98 19.41
C THR A 184 38.43 -15.11 20.43
N LYS A 185 37.39 -15.63 21.10
CA LYS A 185 37.66 -16.59 22.21
C LYS A 185 36.75 -17.80 22.45
N ASN A 186 36.02 -18.33 21.46
CA ASN A 186 35.36 -19.64 21.65
C ASN A 186 35.45 -20.53 20.41
N LYS A 187 36.51 -21.34 20.34
CA LYS A 187 36.60 -22.56 19.52
C LYS A 187 36.15 -23.75 20.36
N ALA A 188 34.84 -23.94 20.54
CA ALA A 188 34.21 -25.25 20.79
C ALA A 188 32.70 -25.09 20.95
N THR A 189 31.97 -25.89 20.15
CA THR A 189 30.58 -26.32 20.39
C THR A 189 29.52 -25.23 20.60
N SER A 190 29.22 -24.48 19.54
CA SER A 190 27.87 -23.97 19.27
C SER A 190 27.89 -23.43 17.84
N ARG A 191 27.11 -24.04 16.92
CA ARG A 191 26.87 -23.47 15.59
C ARG A 191 25.95 -22.25 15.76
N THR A 192 26.56 -21.15 16.19
CA THR A 192 25.95 -19.82 16.26
C THR A 192 26.08 -19.21 14.86
N LEU A 193 24.98 -19.23 14.11
CA LEU A 193 24.89 -18.51 12.84
C LEU A 193 24.85 -17.00 13.15
N LYS A 194 25.72 -16.25 12.48
CA LYS A 194 25.75 -14.79 12.53
C LYS A 194 24.54 -14.23 11.75
N PRO A 195 23.94 -13.10 12.14
CA PRO A 195 22.98 -12.41 11.28
C PRO A 195 23.68 -11.99 9.98
N GLY A 196 23.05 -12.29 8.84
CA GLY A 196 23.60 -12.04 7.52
C GLY A 196 22.72 -12.65 6.43
N PHE A 197 22.95 -12.21 5.19
CA PHE A 197 22.30 -12.73 4.01
C PHE A 197 22.83 -14.10 3.64
N TYR A 198 21.92 -15.02 3.34
CA TYR A 198 22.27 -16.33 2.79
C TYR A 198 21.66 -16.49 1.41
N THR A 199 22.48 -16.90 0.45
CA THR A 199 22.04 -17.37 -0.86
C THR A 199 21.89 -18.88 -0.81
N MET A 200 20.65 -19.38 -0.93
CA MET A 200 20.38 -20.81 -1.10
C MET A 200 19.59 -21.00 -2.39
N ASN A 201 20.09 -21.83 -3.30
CA ASN A 201 19.46 -22.15 -4.59
C ASN A 201 19.05 -20.90 -5.43
N GLY A 202 19.81 -19.81 -5.33
CA GLY A 202 19.56 -18.57 -6.10
C GLY A 202 18.61 -17.56 -5.46
N GLN A 203 18.21 -17.74 -4.19
CA GLN A 203 17.36 -16.79 -3.45
C GLN A 203 18.06 -16.24 -2.20
N VAL A 204 17.78 -14.98 -1.86
CA VAL A 204 18.37 -14.26 -0.71
C VAL A 204 17.40 -14.31 0.48
N ALA A 205 17.88 -14.77 1.64
CA ALA A 205 17.11 -14.77 2.90
C ALA A 205 17.59 -13.69 3.87
N CYS A 206 16.65 -13.02 4.54
CA CYS A 206 16.87 -12.10 5.67
C CYS A 206 16.22 -12.69 6.93
N ILE A 207 16.92 -12.63 8.07
CA ILE A 207 16.43 -13.17 9.35
C ILE A 207 16.15 -11.99 10.29
N ASP A 208 14.86 -11.69 10.53
CA ASP A 208 14.39 -10.87 11.67
C ASP A 208 13.59 -11.78 12.61
N ALA A 209 13.85 -11.65 13.92
CA ALA A 209 13.21 -12.43 14.97
C ALA A 209 11.85 -11.87 15.45
N THR A 210 11.31 -10.87 14.77
CA THR A 210 10.06 -10.19 15.15
C THR A 210 9.06 -10.03 14.01
N ILE A 211 9.48 -10.23 12.75
CA ILE A 211 8.65 -10.05 11.56
C ILE A 211 8.42 -11.42 10.89
N ARG A 212 7.16 -11.86 10.80
CA ARG A 212 6.75 -13.09 10.11
C ARG A 212 6.71 -12.94 8.58
N TYR A 213 7.80 -12.49 7.96
CA TYR A 213 7.99 -12.64 6.53
C TYR A 213 9.34 -13.31 6.27
N ALA A 214 9.31 -14.64 6.33
CA ALA A 214 10.28 -15.47 5.65
C ALA A 214 9.70 -15.79 4.27
N VAL A 215 10.47 -15.62 3.20
CA VAL A 215 10.31 -16.53 2.06
C VAL A 215 10.93 -17.85 2.52
N PHE A 216 10.09 -18.88 2.65
CA PHE A 216 10.28 -20.00 3.57
C PHE A 216 11.21 -21.11 3.08
N SER A 217 12.05 -21.64 3.99
CA SER A 217 12.00 -23.08 4.30
C SER A 217 12.41 -23.35 5.76
N LYS A 218 11.91 -24.44 6.32
CA LYS A 218 11.76 -24.77 7.75
C LYS A 218 13.03 -24.61 8.62
N GLY A 219 12.88 -23.92 9.74
CA GLY A 219 13.54 -24.26 11.00
C GLY A 219 14.21 -23.11 11.77
N TYR A 220 13.66 -22.84 12.95
CA TYR A 220 14.34 -22.31 14.15
C TYR A 220 14.55 -20.79 14.32
N THR A 221 14.91 -20.44 15.55
CA THR A 221 14.37 -19.38 16.43
C THR A 221 15.36 -18.25 16.81
N GLU A 222 14.80 -17.08 17.13
CA GLU A 222 15.14 -16.08 18.20
C GLU A 222 16.42 -15.18 18.19
N ARG A 223 16.17 -13.87 17.98
CA ARG A 223 16.71 -12.55 18.47
C ARG A 223 18.22 -12.25 18.64
N CYS A 224 18.60 -11.00 18.33
CA CYS A 224 19.96 -10.40 18.41
C CYS A 224 20.37 -9.89 19.82
N CYS A 225 21.67 -9.95 20.14
CA CYS A 225 22.26 -9.92 21.48
C CYS A 225 22.32 -8.58 22.24
N ILE A 226 22.33 -7.40 21.59
CA ILE A 226 22.49 -6.10 22.29
C ILE A 226 21.16 -5.57 22.86
N HIS A 227 20.01 -5.95 22.28
CA HIS A 227 18.70 -5.61 22.82
C HIS A 227 18.29 -6.45 24.05
N ARG A 228 19.11 -7.43 24.44
CA ARG A 228 18.86 -8.32 25.59
C ARG A 228 18.89 -7.59 26.95
N THR A 229 19.53 -6.42 27.05
CA THR A 229 19.72 -5.73 28.34
C THR A 229 18.84 -4.50 28.54
N LYS A 230 18.17 -3.97 27.50
CA LYS A 230 17.48 -2.67 27.59
C LYS A 230 15.95 -2.71 27.54
N GLN A 231 15.31 -3.80 27.12
CA GLN A 231 13.84 -3.87 27.06
C GLN A 231 13.31 -5.09 27.82
N SER A 232 13.05 -4.91 29.12
CA SER A 232 12.35 -5.84 29.98
C SER A 232 10.85 -5.54 30.00
N ALA A 233 10.16 -5.77 28.88
CA ALA A 233 8.71 -6.03 28.86
C ALA A 233 8.30 -6.60 27.49
N PRO A 234 7.56 -7.72 27.42
CA PRO A 234 6.94 -8.16 26.18
C PRO A 234 5.79 -7.21 25.79
N LEU A 235 5.84 -6.65 24.59
CA LEU A 235 4.73 -5.90 24.00
C LEU A 235 3.66 -6.88 23.51
N THR A 236 2.40 -6.64 23.88
CA THR A 236 1.22 -7.40 23.43
C THR A 236 0.77 -6.98 22.03
N ILE A 237 0.23 -7.95 21.29
CA ILE A 237 -0.28 -7.81 19.92
C ILE A 237 -1.47 -6.84 19.91
N GLY A 238 -1.38 -5.76 19.14
CA GLY A 238 -2.51 -4.83 18.90
C GLY A 238 -2.14 -3.36 18.75
N GLU A 239 -0.92 -2.96 19.09
CA GLU A 239 -0.49 -1.57 19.04
C GLU A 239 0.74 -1.45 18.15
N LEU A 240 0.63 -0.71 17.03
CA LEU A 240 1.81 -0.12 16.41
C LEU A 240 2.54 0.69 17.49
N PRO A 241 3.88 0.59 17.61
CA PRO A 241 4.62 1.45 18.52
C PRO A 241 4.26 2.91 18.23
N ALA A 242 3.88 3.67 19.27
CA ALA A 242 3.42 5.06 19.12
C ALA A 242 4.40 5.94 18.31
N PHE A 243 5.70 5.63 18.35
CA PHE A 243 6.72 6.36 17.57
C PHE A 243 6.59 6.18 16.05
N ILE A 244 6.12 5.02 15.56
CA ILE A 244 5.89 4.79 14.12
C ILE A 244 4.66 5.59 13.66
N VAL A 245 3.67 5.75 14.54
CA VAL A 245 2.51 6.62 14.27
C VAL A 245 2.92 8.09 14.25
N ASP A 246 3.88 8.49 15.09
CA ASP A 246 4.36 9.87 15.15
C ASP A 246 5.33 10.22 14.01
N ASP A 247 6.16 9.29 13.53
CA ASP A 247 7.01 9.51 12.34
C ASP A 247 6.18 9.56 11.05
N VAL A 248 5.13 8.74 10.96
CA VAL A 248 4.15 8.81 9.87
C VAL A 248 3.35 10.11 9.95
N LYS A 249 2.89 10.55 11.13
CA LYS A 249 2.20 11.84 11.30
C LYS A 249 3.11 13.04 11.02
N SER A 250 4.38 12.99 11.45
CA SER A 250 5.40 14.01 11.21
C SER A 250 5.66 14.18 9.71
N ALA A 251 5.85 13.07 8.99
CA ALA A 251 5.96 13.06 7.53
C ALA A 251 4.65 13.48 6.83
N MET A 252 3.50 13.41 7.50
CA MET A 252 2.19 13.83 6.98
C MET A 252 1.85 15.31 7.25
N THR A 253 2.49 15.98 8.22
CA THR A 253 2.20 17.39 8.56
C THR A 253 2.99 18.42 7.77
N ASP A 254 4.03 18.00 7.03
CA ASP A 254 4.86 18.93 6.25
C ASP A 254 4.27 19.29 4.88
N ASP A 255 3.30 18.52 4.37
CA ASP A 255 2.64 18.80 3.08
C ASP A 255 1.42 19.75 3.17
N ASP A 256 0.90 20.03 4.38
CA ASP A 256 -0.26 20.93 4.57
C ASP A 256 0.11 22.43 4.65
N LYS A 257 1.37 22.80 4.36
CA LYS A 257 1.85 24.20 4.44
C LYS A 257 1.88 24.97 3.12
N TYR A 258 1.28 24.45 2.04
CA TYR A 258 1.34 25.07 0.71
C TYR A 258 -0.01 25.50 0.13
N GLU A 259 -0.94 26.03 0.94
CA GLU A 259 -2.09 26.80 0.43
C GLU A 259 -2.43 28.00 1.33
N SER A 260 -1.62 29.06 1.27
CA SER A 260 -2.09 30.41 1.62
C SER A 260 -1.20 31.46 0.96
N ASP A 261 -1.26 31.59 -0.37
CA ASP A 261 -0.92 32.84 -1.06
C ASP A 261 -1.34 32.79 -2.54
N THR A 262 -2.63 33.03 -2.77
CA THR A 262 -3.11 33.61 -4.04
C THR A 262 -4.30 34.51 -3.76
N SER A 263 -4.01 35.73 -3.31
CA SER A 263 -4.90 36.87 -3.52
C SER A 263 -4.83 37.28 -4.99
N TYR A 264 -5.84 36.96 -5.80
CA TYR A 264 -6.33 37.74 -6.96
C TYR A 264 -7.71 37.24 -7.36
#